data_AF-A0AAD9P1G6-F1
#
_entry.id   AF-A0AAD9P1G6-F1
#
_cell.length_a   1.000
_cell.length_b   1.000
_cell.length_c   1.000
_cell.angle_alpha   90.00
_cell.angle_beta   90.00
_cell.angle_gamma   90.00
#
_symmetry.space_group_name_H-M   'P 1'
#
loop_
_entity.id
_entity.type
_entity.pdbx_description
1 polymer ?
#
loop_
_entity_poly.entity_id
_entity_poly.type
_entity_poly.pdbx_seq_one_letter_code
_entity_poly.pdbx_strand_id
1 'polypeptide(L)'
;MVALGEWNTLTVHRSGWNGWVQLNDGPQVSGRSKGALTRITFRQDLYLGGYRNTSLIGRRTGMKWGFVGCVRSLIVNNKRLDMRKGTFVGDAIRGIDVAECSSHICDTVKCQNGGTCVADSADTSVCLCPLGTAGDACEVKVDIYVPSFSGSSYLQFIGLRRTVLSYAEVEMVFKPTDKDGMLFYNGYTTDRTGDFISLGLVNGYVEFRFDLGTGPAVIRSRRPVSLNEWHEVRFSRTGRNGNLRVDKSAAVEGMAKGAYNQLTLTLDLFIGGHRNFDEVAKNARLTKAFKGCIQKVIINEKPLKMLDDALTGVNIDNCNHPCSGQPCLNGGRCLPMKDTYKCSCPIGFDNSNCEDRIARYRYRYRFRRELRSAIEVPMFTGHSYLKYTNPYMLQRMKGSTNDLLLKVRVTKPDGVIFWAGEKEMTTMGDYLAVGLSGGFVHLRYNLGSGEVIISYNGSKVNDHRWHRIHVRRDERVGSLEVDGMTLVEGKSPGSLKQLNTGDEIYIGGLPDVVHASLKKYESGFIGCIAEVTMGTDYRVDLIGEASDGQNVQPCSPA
;
A
#
# COMPACT_ATOMS: atom_id res chain seq x y z
N MET A 1 -10.08 6.21 -51.49
CA MET A 1 -8.62 6.32 -51.74
C MET A 1 -7.90 6.07 -50.41
N VAL A 2 -6.62 5.68 -50.46
CA VAL A 2 -5.81 5.50 -49.24
C VAL A 2 -5.40 6.89 -48.74
N ALA A 3 -5.62 7.17 -47.46
CA ALA A 3 -5.13 8.38 -46.81
C ALA A 3 -3.67 8.17 -46.39
N LEU A 4 -2.73 8.88 -47.02
CA LEU A 4 -1.30 8.72 -46.73
C LEU A 4 -0.96 9.35 -45.37
N GLY A 5 -0.15 8.66 -44.57
CA GLY A 5 0.23 9.11 -43.21
C GLY A 5 -0.86 8.90 -42.15
N GLU A 6 -2.01 8.37 -42.53
CA GLU A 6 -3.14 8.11 -41.62
C GLU A 6 -3.47 6.62 -41.50
N TRP A 7 -4.15 6.26 -40.43
CA TRP A 7 -4.66 4.91 -40.24
C TRP A 7 -5.78 4.59 -41.22
N ASN A 8 -5.57 3.57 -42.04
CA ASN A 8 -6.57 3.03 -42.96
C ASN A 8 -7.01 1.63 -42.52
N THR A 9 -8.26 1.27 -42.80
CA THR A 9 -8.80 -0.08 -42.59
C THR A 9 -9.01 -0.75 -43.95
N LEU A 10 -8.45 -1.95 -44.13
CA LEU A 10 -8.65 -2.76 -45.33
C LEU A 10 -9.36 -4.06 -44.96
N THR A 11 -10.56 -4.25 -45.47
CA THR A 11 -11.34 -5.49 -45.29
C THR A 11 -11.35 -6.27 -46.61
N VAL A 12 -10.94 -7.53 -46.55
CA VAL A 12 -10.93 -8.44 -47.70
C VAL A 12 -11.78 -9.66 -47.36
N HIS A 13 -12.73 -9.99 -48.21
CA HIS A 13 -13.58 -11.17 -48.06
C HIS A 13 -13.60 -11.98 -49.35
N ARG A 14 -13.65 -13.31 -49.22
CA ARG A 14 -13.77 -14.23 -50.34
C ARG A 14 -14.67 -15.38 -49.97
N SER A 15 -15.59 -15.74 -50.87
CA SER A 15 -16.40 -16.95 -50.81
C SER A 15 -16.50 -17.59 -52.20
N GLY A 16 -16.03 -18.84 -52.31
CA GLY A 16 -15.96 -19.55 -53.59
C GLY A 16 -15.14 -18.78 -54.62
N TRP A 17 -15.74 -18.48 -55.78
CA TRP A 17 -15.10 -17.68 -56.84
C TRP A 17 -15.14 -16.18 -56.60
N ASN A 18 -16.03 -15.71 -55.73
CA ASN A 18 -16.30 -14.29 -55.56
C ASN A 18 -15.51 -13.76 -54.38
N GLY A 19 -15.04 -12.53 -54.49
CA GLY A 19 -14.47 -11.79 -53.38
C GLY A 19 -14.75 -10.31 -53.51
N TRP A 20 -14.60 -9.59 -52.42
CA TRP A 20 -14.68 -8.14 -52.40
C TRP A 20 -13.63 -7.56 -51.48
N VAL A 21 -13.28 -6.31 -51.76
CA VAL A 21 -12.37 -5.50 -50.96
C VAL A 21 -13.07 -4.20 -50.60
N GLN A 22 -12.88 -3.76 -49.36
CA GLN A 22 -13.39 -2.50 -48.85
C GLN A 22 -12.24 -1.74 -48.19
N LEU A 23 -12.09 -0.47 -48.57
CA LEU A 23 -11.12 0.43 -47.98
C LEU A 23 -11.87 1.47 -47.15
N ASN A 24 -11.52 1.56 -45.87
CA ASN A 24 -12.18 2.38 -44.86
C ASN A 24 -13.69 2.14 -44.90
N ASP A 25 -14.50 3.19 -44.75
CA ASP A 25 -15.96 3.12 -44.87
C ASP A 25 -16.46 3.31 -46.32
N GLY A 26 -15.58 3.12 -47.30
CA GLY A 26 -15.90 3.23 -48.72
C GLY A 26 -16.76 2.08 -49.26
N PRO A 27 -17.19 2.16 -50.52
CA PRO A 27 -17.97 1.10 -51.16
C PRO A 27 -17.14 -0.18 -51.35
N GLN A 28 -17.82 -1.33 -51.33
CA GLN A 28 -17.20 -2.62 -51.61
C GLN A 28 -16.96 -2.78 -53.12
N VAL A 29 -15.73 -3.15 -53.47
CA VAL A 29 -15.37 -3.48 -54.86
C VAL A 29 -15.28 -5.00 -54.99
N SER A 30 -16.18 -5.57 -55.80
CA SER A 30 -16.28 -7.02 -56.00
C SER A 30 -15.51 -7.50 -57.23
N GLY A 31 -15.04 -8.75 -57.19
CA GLY A 31 -14.39 -9.42 -58.30
C GLY A 31 -14.59 -10.94 -58.25
N ARG A 32 -14.37 -11.60 -59.39
CA ARG A 32 -14.50 -13.06 -59.54
C ARG A 32 -13.23 -13.66 -60.12
N SER A 33 -12.71 -14.72 -59.49
CA SER A 33 -11.54 -15.46 -60.00
C SER A 33 -11.90 -16.29 -61.23
N LYS A 34 -11.01 -16.32 -62.24
CA LYS A 34 -11.17 -17.10 -63.47
C LYS A 34 -10.89 -18.59 -63.24
N GLY A 35 -11.55 -19.46 -64.01
CA GLY A 35 -11.35 -20.92 -63.98
C GLY A 35 -12.36 -21.69 -63.11
N ALA A 36 -12.28 -23.02 -63.14
CA ALA A 36 -13.25 -23.93 -62.51
C ALA A 36 -13.01 -24.19 -61.01
N LEU A 37 -11.84 -23.83 -60.48
CA LEU A 37 -11.46 -24.14 -59.09
C LEU A 37 -11.95 -23.04 -58.11
N THR A 38 -12.64 -23.45 -57.04
CA THR A 38 -13.16 -22.56 -55.98
C THR A 38 -12.25 -22.43 -54.77
N ARG A 39 -11.47 -23.48 -54.48
CA ARG A 39 -10.66 -23.58 -53.28
C ARG A 39 -9.30 -22.90 -53.49
N ILE A 40 -8.83 -22.25 -52.43
CA ILE A 40 -7.47 -21.72 -52.36
C ILE A 40 -6.69 -22.55 -51.34
N THR A 41 -5.49 -22.97 -51.73
CA THR A 41 -4.60 -23.75 -50.87
C THR A 41 -3.29 -23.00 -50.75
N PHE A 42 -2.90 -22.69 -49.51
CA PHE A 42 -1.60 -22.09 -49.21
C PHE A 42 -0.68 -23.15 -48.64
N ARG A 43 0.54 -23.26 -49.18
CA ARG A 43 1.59 -24.20 -48.72
C ARG A 43 2.81 -23.49 -48.14
N GLN A 44 2.74 -22.17 -48.01
CA GLN A 44 3.81 -21.32 -47.51
C GLN A 44 3.27 -20.50 -46.33
N ASP A 45 4.19 -19.97 -45.53
CA ASP A 45 3.88 -19.04 -44.45
C ASP A 45 3.10 -17.82 -44.96
N LEU A 46 2.30 -17.23 -44.08
CA LEU A 46 1.69 -15.92 -44.31
C LEU A 46 2.76 -14.84 -44.12
N TYR A 47 2.87 -13.93 -45.08
CA TYR A 47 3.79 -12.80 -45.04
C TYR A 47 3.00 -11.49 -44.92
N LEU A 48 3.47 -10.60 -44.06
CA LEU A 48 2.93 -9.26 -43.86
C LEU A 48 4.04 -8.24 -44.12
N GLY A 49 3.71 -7.12 -44.76
CA GLY A 49 4.67 -6.05 -45.05
C GLY A 49 5.58 -6.30 -46.28
N GLY A 50 5.86 -7.55 -46.63
CA GLY A 50 6.68 -7.85 -47.81
C GLY A 50 6.99 -9.34 -47.97
N TYR A 51 7.79 -9.70 -48.98
CA TYR A 51 8.25 -11.07 -49.23
C TYR A 51 9.76 -11.07 -49.42
N ARG A 52 10.45 -12.18 -49.09
CA ARG A 52 11.93 -12.29 -49.10
C ARG A 52 12.57 -11.76 -50.39
N ASN A 53 11.91 -11.94 -51.53
CA ASN A 53 12.32 -11.39 -52.81
C ASN A 53 11.07 -11.01 -53.61
N THR A 54 10.71 -9.72 -53.60
CA THR A 54 9.49 -9.20 -54.26
C THR A 54 9.49 -9.44 -55.77
N SER A 55 10.67 -9.52 -56.41
CA SER A 55 10.81 -9.86 -57.83
C SER A 55 10.26 -11.26 -58.17
N LEU A 56 10.24 -12.20 -57.20
CA LEU A 56 9.68 -13.55 -57.40
C LEU A 56 8.15 -13.57 -57.44
N ILE A 57 7.49 -12.61 -56.79
CA ILE A 57 6.02 -12.54 -56.74
C ILE A 57 5.45 -11.47 -57.68
N GLY A 58 6.26 -10.51 -58.13
CA GLY A 58 5.79 -9.35 -58.89
C GLY A 58 5.05 -9.68 -60.18
N ARG A 59 5.43 -10.73 -60.91
CA ARG A 59 4.68 -11.18 -62.12
C ARG A 59 3.26 -11.67 -61.80
N ARG A 60 2.98 -12.13 -60.57
CA ARG A 60 1.69 -12.69 -60.16
C ARG A 60 0.85 -11.71 -59.34
N THR A 61 1.48 -10.88 -58.53
CA THR A 61 0.79 -9.94 -57.62
C THR A 61 0.77 -8.51 -58.14
N GLY A 62 1.58 -8.18 -59.15
CA GLY A 62 1.78 -6.81 -59.61
C GLY A 62 2.62 -5.94 -58.66
N MET A 63 3.07 -6.49 -57.52
CA MET A 63 3.80 -5.75 -56.50
C MET A 63 5.30 -5.74 -56.80
N LYS A 64 5.89 -4.55 -56.88
CA LYS A 64 7.34 -4.36 -57.10
C LYS A 64 8.11 -4.06 -55.83
N TRP A 65 7.45 -3.49 -54.82
CA TRP A 65 8.04 -3.00 -53.59
C TRP A 65 7.36 -3.62 -52.37
N GLY A 66 8.09 -3.72 -51.26
CA GLY A 66 7.50 -4.01 -49.96
C GLY A 66 6.68 -2.82 -49.45
N PHE A 67 5.79 -3.08 -48.49
CA PHE A 67 5.07 -2.05 -47.76
C PHE A 67 6.01 -1.35 -46.80
N VAL A 68 6.01 -0.03 -46.84
CA VAL A 68 6.70 0.84 -45.88
C VAL A 68 5.63 1.63 -45.14
N GLY A 69 5.51 1.38 -43.85
CA GLY A 69 4.48 1.99 -43.01
C GLY A 69 4.08 1.08 -41.84
N CYS A 70 2.97 1.42 -41.20
CA CYS A 70 2.57 0.84 -39.94
C CYS A 70 1.38 -0.09 -40.07
N VAL A 71 1.44 -1.24 -39.39
CA VAL A 71 0.30 -2.16 -39.24
C VAL A 71 0.07 -2.42 -37.76
N ARG A 72 -1.05 -1.92 -37.21
CA ARG A 72 -1.40 -2.09 -35.79
C ARG A 72 -2.29 -3.29 -35.48
N SER A 73 -2.98 -3.83 -36.47
CA SER A 73 -3.98 -4.88 -36.26
C SER A 73 -4.14 -5.73 -37.51
N LEU A 74 -4.05 -7.07 -37.34
CA LEU A 74 -4.33 -8.04 -38.38
C LEU A 74 -5.33 -9.07 -37.85
N ILE A 75 -6.45 -9.24 -38.54
CA ILE A 75 -7.49 -10.22 -38.21
C ILE A 75 -7.70 -11.11 -39.43
N VAL A 76 -7.54 -12.42 -39.26
CA VAL A 76 -7.73 -13.42 -40.32
C VAL A 76 -8.78 -14.41 -39.84
N ASN A 77 -9.91 -14.52 -40.54
CA ASN A 77 -11.02 -15.42 -40.19
C ASN A 77 -11.45 -15.29 -38.72
N ASN A 78 -11.66 -14.05 -38.26
CA ASN A 78 -11.99 -13.69 -36.86
C ASN A 78 -10.91 -14.00 -35.81
N LYS A 79 -9.75 -14.56 -36.19
CA LYS A 79 -8.58 -14.66 -35.31
C LYS A 79 -7.74 -13.40 -35.45
N ARG A 80 -7.63 -12.62 -34.37
CA ARG A 80 -6.64 -11.54 -34.26
C ARG A 80 -5.26 -12.19 -34.11
N LEU A 81 -4.32 -11.78 -34.97
CA LEU A 81 -2.93 -12.22 -34.91
C LEU A 81 -2.11 -11.21 -34.11
N ASP A 82 -1.31 -11.71 -33.16
CA ASP A 82 -0.35 -10.93 -32.40
C ASP A 82 0.97 -10.85 -33.20
N MET A 83 1.33 -9.66 -33.66
CA MET A 83 2.47 -9.47 -34.57
C MET A 83 3.83 -9.49 -33.87
N ARG A 84 3.88 -9.70 -32.54
CA ARG A 84 5.12 -9.85 -31.78
C ARG A 84 5.77 -11.22 -32.03
N LYS A 85 7.09 -11.29 -31.87
CA LYS A 85 7.88 -12.50 -32.12
C LYS A 85 7.80 -13.49 -30.96
N GLY A 86 7.59 -14.76 -31.27
CA GLY A 86 7.89 -15.89 -30.36
C GLY A 86 6.68 -16.63 -29.82
N THR A 87 6.82 -17.96 -29.69
CA THR A 87 5.77 -18.95 -29.39
C THR A 87 4.95 -18.71 -28.10
N PHE A 88 5.38 -17.78 -27.25
CA PHE A 88 4.75 -17.46 -25.96
C PHE A 88 4.21 -16.03 -25.85
N VAL A 89 4.61 -15.11 -26.75
CA VAL A 89 4.30 -13.67 -26.68
C VAL A 89 3.63 -13.13 -27.95
N GLY A 90 3.75 -13.81 -29.09
CA GLY A 90 2.99 -13.47 -30.30
C GLY A 90 2.98 -14.57 -31.39
N ASP A 91 2.24 -14.34 -32.47
CA ASP A 91 2.07 -15.30 -33.58
C ASP A 91 3.20 -15.18 -34.64
N ALA A 92 4.06 -14.15 -34.58
CA ALA A 92 5.09 -13.95 -35.60
C ALA A 92 6.27 -14.92 -35.43
N ILE A 93 6.57 -15.67 -36.51
CA ILE A 93 7.66 -16.66 -36.54
C ILE A 93 9.02 -15.97 -36.73
N ARG A 94 9.09 -14.96 -37.60
CA ARG A 94 10.30 -14.15 -37.89
C ARG A 94 9.94 -12.83 -38.59
N GLY A 95 10.82 -11.84 -38.49
CA GLY A 95 10.72 -10.55 -39.19
C GLY A 95 12.11 -10.00 -39.52
N ILE A 96 12.18 -9.08 -40.49
CA ILE A 96 13.38 -8.35 -40.92
C ILE A 96 12.95 -6.89 -41.08
N ASP A 97 13.76 -5.95 -40.60
CA ASP A 97 13.52 -4.50 -40.68
C ASP A 97 12.14 -4.07 -40.18
N VAL A 98 11.67 -4.73 -39.11
CA VAL A 98 10.44 -4.35 -38.40
C VAL A 98 10.83 -3.65 -37.11
N ALA A 99 10.36 -2.42 -36.94
CA ALA A 99 10.55 -1.62 -35.74
C ALA A 99 9.19 -1.11 -35.24
N GLU A 100 9.18 -0.57 -34.02
CA GLU A 100 8.00 0.11 -33.49
C GLU A 100 7.71 1.37 -34.30
N CYS A 101 6.45 1.55 -34.67
CA CYS A 101 6.02 2.71 -35.47
C CYS A 101 6.14 4.05 -34.75
N SER A 102 6.40 4.02 -33.46
CA SER A 102 6.44 5.18 -32.57
C SER A 102 7.85 5.70 -32.27
N SER A 103 8.89 5.17 -32.94
CA SER A 103 10.31 5.40 -32.61
C SER A 103 10.76 6.86 -32.61
N HIS A 104 10.00 7.78 -33.20
CA HIS A 104 10.37 9.20 -33.32
C HIS A 104 9.56 10.16 -32.45
N ILE A 105 8.50 9.71 -31.78
CA ILE A 105 7.62 10.61 -31.01
C ILE A 105 8.41 11.24 -29.84
N CYS A 106 9.20 10.42 -29.15
CA CYS A 106 10.02 10.85 -28.02
C CYS A 106 11.27 11.69 -28.40
N ASP A 107 11.55 11.86 -29.70
CA ASP A 107 12.58 12.81 -30.13
C ASP A 107 12.12 14.25 -29.86
N THR A 108 10.81 14.50 -30.07
CA THR A 108 10.17 15.81 -29.92
C THR A 108 9.66 16.08 -28.52
N VAL A 109 9.19 15.05 -27.80
CA VAL A 109 8.63 15.19 -26.46
C VAL A 109 9.75 15.20 -25.41
N LYS A 110 9.79 16.26 -24.60
CA LYS A 110 10.76 16.41 -23.51
C LYS A 110 10.05 16.30 -22.16
N CYS A 111 10.34 15.22 -21.45
CA CYS A 111 9.93 15.05 -20.06
C CYS A 111 10.95 15.75 -19.15
N GLN A 112 10.45 16.49 -18.16
CA GLN A 112 11.24 17.23 -17.18
C GLN A 112 11.51 16.38 -15.93
N ASN A 113 12.31 16.92 -15.00
CA ASN A 113 12.59 16.34 -13.67
C ASN A 113 12.98 14.84 -13.66
N GLY A 114 13.70 14.38 -14.69
CA GLY A 114 14.14 12.97 -14.80
C GLY A 114 13.06 12.03 -15.35
N GLY A 115 11.95 12.56 -15.85
CA GLY A 115 10.91 11.79 -16.55
C GLY A 115 11.43 11.11 -17.81
N THR A 116 10.89 9.93 -18.11
CA THR A 116 11.24 9.16 -19.30
C THR A 116 10.09 9.18 -20.30
N CYS A 117 10.33 9.63 -21.54
CA CYS A 117 9.32 9.54 -22.58
C CYS A 117 9.19 8.09 -23.06
N VAL A 118 7.97 7.58 -23.10
CA VAL A 118 7.65 6.32 -23.77
C VAL A 118 6.54 6.55 -24.77
N ALA A 119 6.62 5.85 -25.90
CA ALA A 119 5.51 5.80 -26.83
C ALA A 119 4.38 4.96 -26.26
N ASP A 120 3.17 5.51 -26.26
CA ASP A 120 1.94 4.81 -25.86
C ASP A 120 1.22 4.24 -27.08
N SER A 121 1.30 4.93 -28.23
CA SER A 121 0.87 4.43 -29.53
C SER A 121 1.77 4.96 -30.65
N ALA A 122 1.44 4.68 -31.91
CA ALA A 122 2.18 5.20 -33.06
C ALA A 122 2.19 6.73 -33.16
N ASP A 123 1.22 7.39 -32.53
CA ASP A 123 1.03 8.84 -32.63
C ASP A 123 0.99 9.53 -31.25
N THR A 124 1.05 8.77 -30.14
CA THR A 124 0.98 9.29 -28.78
C THR A 124 2.15 8.84 -27.93
N SER A 125 2.61 9.72 -27.03
CA SER A 125 3.60 9.43 -26.01
C SER A 125 3.10 9.82 -24.64
N VAL A 126 3.65 9.18 -23.62
CA VAL A 126 3.42 9.47 -22.21
C VAL A 126 4.78 9.71 -21.55
N CYS A 127 4.89 10.73 -20.72
CA CYS A 127 6.01 10.87 -19.82
C CYS A 127 5.80 9.98 -18.59
N LEU A 128 6.80 9.14 -18.29
CA LEU A 128 6.88 8.36 -17.07
C LEU A 128 7.59 9.21 -16.01
N CYS A 129 6.81 9.86 -15.17
CA CYS A 129 7.27 10.77 -14.13
C CYS A 129 7.73 10.00 -12.90
N PRO A 130 8.97 10.22 -12.42
CA PRO A 130 9.43 9.62 -11.18
C PRO A 130 8.62 10.12 -9.97
N LEU A 131 8.61 9.32 -8.91
CA LEU A 131 7.92 9.65 -7.65
C LEU A 131 8.32 11.05 -7.14
N GLY A 132 7.32 11.85 -6.77
CA GLY A 132 7.50 13.26 -6.36
C GLY A 132 7.37 14.28 -7.50
N THR A 133 7.10 13.82 -8.72
CA THR A 133 6.82 14.68 -9.89
C THR A 133 5.58 14.22 -10.64
N ALA A 134 4.85 15.16 -11.23
CA ALA A 134 3.60 14.94 -11.95
C ALA A 134 3.43 15.98 -13.08
N GLY A 135 2.32 15.88 -13.82
CA GLY A 135 2.05 16.66 -15.04
C GLY A 135 2.38 15.88 -16.30
N ASP A 136 1.87 16.35 -17.45
CA ASP A 136 2.00 15.65 -18.73
C ASP A 136 3.48 15.54 -19.19
N ALA A 137 4.32 16.49 -18.77
CA ALA A 137 5.75 16.51 -19.01
C ALA A 137 6.57 16.41 -17.72
N CYS A 138 5.99 15.92 -16.62
CA CYS A 138 6.65 15.82 -15.31
C CYS A 138 7.18 17.15 -14.75
N GLU A 139 6.56 18.27 -15.13
CA GLU A 139 7.01 19.63 -14.82
C GLU A 139 6.66 20.07 -13.39
N VAL A 140 5.68 19.41 -12.75
CA VAL A 140 5.19 19.78 -11.41
C VAL A 140 5.86 18.91 -10.36
N LYS A 141 6.41 19.51 -9.31
CA LYS A 141 6.81 18.79 -8.09
C LYS A 141 5.62 18.65 -7.15
N VAL A 142 5.38 17.46 -6.63
CA VAL A 142 4.19 17.14 -5.83
C VAL A 142 4.55 16.45 -4.52
N ASP A 143 4.03 16.98 -3.41
CA ASP A 143 4.00 16.29 -2.12
C ASP A 143 2.75 15.41 -2.07
N ILE A 144 2.93 14.10 -2.18
CA ILE A 144 1.82 13.15 -2.32
C ILE A 144 1.26 12.82 -0.93
N TYR A 145 -0.04 13.06 -0.72
CA TYR A 145 -0.77 12.72 0.51
C TYR A 145 -1.64 11.47 0.32
N VAL A 146 -2.36 11.42 -0.81
CA VAL A 146 -3.19 10.27 -1.19
C VAL A 146 -2.84 9.92 -2.63
N PRO A 147 -2.15 8.80 -2.88
CA PRO A 147 -1.72 8.40 -4.22
C PRO A 147 -2.88 8.22 -5.22
N SER A 148 -2.75 8.92 -6.34
CA SER A 148 -3.57 8.80 -7.54
C SER A 148 -2.81 8.01 -8.62
N PHE A 149 -3.52 7.11 -9.29
CA PHE A 149 -3.04 6.27 -10.36
C PHE A 149 -3.79 6.63 -11.65
N SER A 150 -3.04 6.92 -12.71
CA SER A 150 -3.53 7.42 -14.00
C SER A 150 -3.79 6.32 -15.04
N GLY A 151 -3.44 5.05 -14.72
CA GLY A 151 -3.51 3.93 -15.65
C GLY A 151 -2.24 3.68 -16.46
N SER A 152 -1.22 4.53 -16.30
CA SER A 152 0.19 4.24 -16.62
C SER A 152 1.07 4.24 -15.37
N SER A 153 0.44 4.21 -14.19
CA SER A 153 1.09 4.38 -12.89
C SER A 153 1.36 3.06 -12.20
N TYR A 154 2.42 3.03 -11.38
CA TYR A 154 2.68 1.93 -10.45
C TYR A 154 3.59 2.38 -9.30
N LEU A 155 3.48 1.66 -8.17
CA LEU A 155 4.47 1.70 -7.09
C LEU A 155 5.08 0.31 -6.94
N GLN A 156 6.41 0.25 -6.79
CA GLN A 156 7.18 -0.98 -6.66
C GLN A 156 7.80 -1.05 -5.26
N PHE A 157 7.69 -2.22 -4.62
CA PHE A 157 8.18 -2.50 -3.27
C PHE A 157 8.96 -3.81 -3.25
N ILE A 158 9.75 -4.02 -2.20
CA ILE A 158 10.39 -5.32 -1.96
C ILE A 158 9.30 -6.40 -1.91
N GLY A 159 9.51 -7.49 -2.65
CA GLY A 159 8.59 -8.61 -2.72
C GLY A 159 8.28 -9.24 -1.36
N LEU A 160 7.11 -9.88 -1.26
CA LEU A 160 6.64 -10.49 -0.01
C LEU A 160 7.45 -11.73 0.38
N ARG A 161 8.09 -12.39 -0.58
CA ARG A 161 8.98 -13.55 -0.38
C ARG A 161 8.36 -14.58 0.57
N ARG A 162 9.10 -15.01 1.59
CA ARG A 162 8.68 -16.05 2.56
C ARG A 162 7.68 -15.54 3.60
N THR A 163 7.42 -14.23 3.70
CA THR A 163 6.48 -13.67 4.69
C THR A 163 5.03 -14.09 4.44
N VAL A 164 4.75 -14.58 3.23
CA VAL A 164 3.42 -15.02 2.80
C VAL A 164 3.34 -16.49 2.43
N LEU A 165 4.30 -17.32 2.86
CA LEU A 165 4.45 -18.71 2.40
C LEU A 165 3.20 -19.56 2.65
N SER A 166 2.68 -19.57 3.89
CA SER A 166 1.50 -20.36 4.29
C SER A 166 0.25 -19.51 4.50
N TYR A 167 0.42 -18.23 4.79
CA TYR A 167 -0.64 -17.29 5.12
C TYR A 167 -0.36 -15.93 4.51
N ALA A 168 -1.38 -15.27 3.96
CA ALA A 168 -1.32 -13.87 3.57
C ALA A 168 -2.65 -13.20 3.90
N GLU A 169 -2.63 -12.01 4.46
CA GLU A 169 -3.81 -11.16 4.59
C GLU A 169 -3.47 -9.74 4.18
N VAL A 170 -4.34 -9.15 3.36
CA VAL A 170 -4.16 -7.81 2.84
C VAL A 170 -5.47 -7.04 2.97
N GLU A 171 -5.37 -5.81 3.44
CA GLU A 171 -6.45 -4.83 3.48
C GLU A 171 -6.07 -3.65 2.59
N MET A 172 -6.96 -3.21 1.73
CA MET A 172 -6.77 -2.03 0.88
C MET A 172 -8.00 -1.11 0.92
N VAL A 173 -7.77 0.20 0.88
CA VAL A 173 -8.81 1.22 0.68
C VAL A 173 -8.52 1.94 -0.64
N PHE A 174 -9.46 1.85 -1.58
CA PHE A 174 -9.29 2.36 -2.94
C PHE A 174 -10.56 3.02 -3.48
N LYS A 175 -10.40 3.93 -4.45
CA LYS A 175 -11.50 4.60 -5.16
C LYS A 175 -11.29 4.46 -6.67
N PRO A 176 -11.98 3.55 -7.36
CA PRO A 176 -11.77 3.28 -8.77
C PRO A 176 -12.44 4.34 -9.66
N THR A 177 -11.81 4.69 -10.77
CA THR A 177 -12.40 5.53 -11.83
C THR A 177 -12.63 4.74 -13.13
N ASP A 178 -12.11 3.51 -13.20
CA ASP A 178 -12.27 2.57 -14.30
C ASP A 178 -12.70 1.19 -13.77
N LYS A 179 -13.38 0.42 -14.62
CA LYS A 179 -13.91 -0.91 -14.29
C LYS A 179 -12.86 -2.01 -14.33
N ASP A 180 -11.72 -1.76 -14.98
CA ASP A 180 -10.64 -2.73 -15.12
C ASP A 180 -9.32 -2.12 -14.65
N GLY A 181 -8.50 -2.90 -13.93
CA GLY A 181 -7.20 -2.42 -13.48
C GLY A 181 -6.57 -3.27 -12.37
N MET A 182 -5.24 -3.38 -12.40
CA MET A 182 -4.47 -4.09 -11.39
C MET A 182 -4.31 -3.25 -10.10
N LEU A 183 -4.77 -3.77 -8.96
CA LEU A 183 -4.59 -3.13 -7.66
C LEU A 183 -3.32 -3.62 -6.95
N PHE A 184 -3.04 -4.92 -7.01
CA PHE A 184 -1.96 -5.58 -6.26
C PHE A 184 -1.43 -6.79 -7.05
N TYR A 185 -0.11 -6.96 -7.12
CA TYR A 185 0.51 -8.13 -7.74
C TYR A 185 1.90 -8.43 -7.15
N ASN A 186 2.15 -9.70 -6.84
CA ASN A 186 3.51 -10.21 -6.63
C ASN A 186 3.60 -11.62 -7.20
N GLY A 187 4.71 -11.92 -7.89
CA GLY A 187 4.89 -13.15 -8.66
C GLY A 187 6.24 -13.85 -8.45
N TYR A 188 6.42 -14.97 -9.12
CA TYR A 188 7.63 -15.80 -9.07
C TYR A 188 8.59 -15.54 -10.25
N THR A 189 8.12 -15.53 -11.49
CA THR A 189 8.99 -15.32 -12.66
C THR A 189 8.40 -14.32 -13.64
N THR A 190 9.27 -13.71 -14.43
CA THR A 190 8.91 -12.74 -15.48
C THR A 190 8.54 -13.42 -16.81
N ASP A 191 8.68 -14.74 -16.92
CA ASP A 191 8.29 -15.55 -18.08
C ASP A 191 6.78 -15.88 -18.10
N ARG A 192 6.00 -15.24 -17.23
CA ARG A 192 4.54 -15.38 -17.06
C ARG A 192 4.10 -16.71 -16.46
N THR A 193 5.02 -17.50 -15.93
CA THR A 193 4.75 -18.78 -15.26
C THR A 193 4.95 -18.68 -13.74
N GLY A 194 4.69 -19.79 -13.03
CA GLY A 194 4.91 -19.88 -11.60
C GLY A 194 3.83 -19.27 -10.71
N ASP A 195 4.14 -19.28 -9.42
CA ASP A 195 3.28 -18.81 -8.34
C ASP A 195 3.05 -17.30 -8.43
N PHE A 196 1.85 -16.88 -8.04
CA PHE A 196 1.53 -15.47 -7.89
C PHE A 196 0.40 -15.25 -6.90
N ILE A 197 0.27 -14.00 -6.46
CA ILE A 197 -0.88 -13.48 -5.73
C ILE A 197 -1.26 -12.12 -6.30
N SER A 198 -2.55 -11.89 -6.55
CA SER A 198 -3.00 -10.66 -7.22
C SER A 198 -4.41 -10.25 -6.84
N LEU A 199 -4.65 -8.94 -6.86
CA LEU A 199 -5.97 -8.31 -6.78
C LEU A 199 -6.14 -7.38 -7.97
N GLY A 200 -7.29 -7.45 -8.64
CA GLY A 200 -7.64 -6.54 -9.72
C GLY A 200 -9.13 -6.30 -9.83
N LEU A 201 -9.48 -5.26 -10.59
CA LEU A 201 -10.83 -5.01 -11.06
C LEU A 201 -10.99 -5.65 -12.44
N VAL A 202 -12.10 -6.37 -12.61
CA VAL A 202 -12.48 -7.02 -13.86
C VAL A 202 -13.95 -6.76 -14.11
N ASN A 203 -14.28 -5.96 -15.12
CA ASN A 203 -15.65 -5.49 -15.42
C ASN A 203 -16.37 -4.88 -14.19
N GLY A 204 -15.64 -4.16 -13.34
CA GLY A 204 -16.14 -3.50 -12.14
C GLY A 204 -16.22 -4.38 -10.91
N TYR A 205 -15.87 -5.66 -10.98
CA TYR A 205 -15.84 -6.52 -9.81
C TYR A 205 -14.41 -6.67 -9.32
N VAL A 206 -14.24 -6.64 -8.00
CA VAL A 206 -12.98 -7.01 -7.36
C VAL A 206 -12.79 -8.51 -7.49
N GLU A 207 -11.61 -8.91 -7.97
CA GLU A 207 -11.23 -10.30 -8.19
C GLU A 207 -9.85 -10.57 -7.59
N PHE A 208 -9.83 -11.48 -6.61
CA PHE A 208 -8.65 -11.99 -5.94
C PHE A 208 -8.24 -13.31 -6.59
N ARG A 209 -6.97 -13.41 -7.00
CA ARG A 209 -6.39 -14.61 -7.61
C ARG A 209 -5.06 -14.96 -6.95
N PHE A 210 -4.79 -16.25 -6.81
CA PHE A 210 -3.48 -16.75 -6.47
C PHE A 210 -3.27 -18.13 -7.05
N ASP A 211 -2.04 -18.44 -7.45
CA ASP A 211 -1.63 -19.74 -7.98
C ASP A 211 -0.45 -20.28 -7.17
N LEU A 212 -0.50 -21.57 -6.88
CA LEU A 212 0.48 -22.32 -6.08
C LEU A 212 1.18 -23.39 -6.94
N GLY A 213 1.23 -23.15 -8.26
CA GLY A 213 1.96 -23.95 -9.25
C GLY A 213 1.10 -24.91 -10.09
N THR A 214 -0.17 -25.09 -9.75
CA THR A 214 -1.06 -26.07 -10.43
C THR A 214 -2.39 -25.47 -10.92
N GLY A 215 -2.54 -24.16 -10.83
CA GLY A 215 -3.66 -23.42 -11.35
C GLY A 215 -4.30 -22.51 -10.31
N PRO A 216 -4.89 -21.38 -10.75
CA PRO A 216 -5.28 -20.32 -9.85
C PRO A 216 -6.58 -20.63 -9.11
N ALA A 217 -6.66 -20.18 -7.85
CA ALA A 217 -7.92 -19.80 -7.24
C ALA A 217 -8.42 -18.51 -7.90
N VAL A 218 -9.74 -18.40 -8.13
CA VAL A 218 -10.37 -17.18 -8.63
C VAL A 218 -11.55 -16.85 -7.73
N ILE A 219 -11.43 -15.78 -6.96
CA ILE A 219 -12.40 -15.39 -5.95
C ILE A 219 -12.89 -14.00 -6.32
N ARG A 220 -14.16 -13.89 -6.67
CA ARG A 220 -14.76 -12.66 -7.18
C ARG A 220 -15.81 -12.14 -6.22
N SER A 221 -15.83 -10.83 -6.03
CA SER A 221 -16.88 -10.14 -5.28
C SER A 221 -18.27 -10.43 -5.86
N ARG A 222 -19.31 -10.40 -5.01
CA ARG A 222 -20.69 -10.71 -5.43
C ARG A 222 -21.32 -9.60 -6.26
N ARG A 223 -20.90 -8.36 -6.03
CA ARG A 223 -21.42 -7.15 -6.67
C ARG A 223 -20.25 -6.34 -7.20
N PRO A 224 -20.44 -5.62 -8.32
CA PRO A 224 -19.43 -4.68 -8.77
C PRO A 224 -19.28 -3.54 -7.75
N VAL A 225 -18.10 -2.95 -7.68
CA VAL A 225 -17.84 -1.72 -6.95
C VAL A 225 -18.37 -0.52 -7.75
N SER A 226 -18.74 0.53 -7.03
CA SER A 226 -19.13 1.80 -7.62
C SER A 226 -17.88 2.54 -8.10
N LEU A 227 -17.99 3.26 -9.21
CA LEU A 227 -16.92 4.17 -9.63
C LEU A 227 -17.01 5.47 -8.84
N ASN A 228 -15.86 6.08 -8.58
CA ASN A 228 -15.70 7.33 -7.84
C ASN A 228 -16.14 7.28 -6.37
N GLU A 229 -16.31 6.09 -5.80
CA GLU A 229 -16.60 5.89 -4.38
C GLU A 229 -15.46 5.11 -3.69
N TRP A 230 -15.27 5.33 -2.39
CA TRP A 230 -14.27 4.59 -1.62
C TRP A 230 -14.78 3.21 -1.21
N HIS A 231 -14.00 2.21 -1.56
CA HIS A 231 -14.20 0.82 -1.19
C HIS A 231 -13.10 0.34 -0.27
N GLU A 232 -13.47 -0.53 0.66
CA GLU A 232 -12.54 -1.27 1.50
C GLU A 232 -12.56 -2.73 1.07
N VAL A 233 -11.40 -3.32 0.81
CA VAL A 233 -11.28 -4.74 0.48
C VAL A 233 -10.33 -5.41 1.47
N ARG A 234 -10.75 -6.56 1.99
CA ARG A 234 -9.90 -7.49 2.73
C ARG A 234 -9.85 -8.80 1.97
N PHE A 235 -8.65 -9.27 1.65
CA PHE A 235 -8.47 -10.59 1.06
C PHE A 235 -7.39 -11.34 1.80
N SER A 236 -7.58 -12.64 1.97
CA SER A 236 -6.63 -13.49 2.68
C SER A 236 -6.54 -14.87 2.07
N ARG A 237 -5.42 -15.54 2.35
CA ARG A 237 -5.15 -16.91 1.95
C ARG A 237 -4.54 -17.65 3.13
N THR A 238 -5.04 -18.84 3.42
CA THR A 238 -4.44 -19.82 4.34
C THR A 238 -4.29 -21.14 3.60
N GLY A 239 -3.05 -21.51 3.28
CA GLY A 239 -2.78 -22.65 2.41
C GLY A 239 -3.47 -22.51 1.05
N ARG A 240 -4.34 -23.46 0.70
CA ARG A 240 -5.11 -23.40 -0.55
C ARG A 240 -6.37 -22.55 -0.46
N ASN A 241 -6.85 -22.24 0.74
CA ASN A 241 -8.12 -21.56 0.92
C ASN A 241 -7.91 -20.05 0.85
N GLY A 242 -8.76 -19.35 0.12
CA GLY A 242 -8.77 -17.90 0.02
C GLY A 242 -10.13 -17.34 0.42
N ASN A 243 -10.10 -16.10 0.89
CA ASN A 243 -11.27 -15.33 1.29
C ASN A 243 -11.15 -13.92 0.70
N LEU A 244 -12.27 -13.39 0.21
CA LEU A 244 -12.41 -12.02 -0.27
C LEU A 244 -13.65 -11.38 0.37
N ARG A 245 -13.47 -10.22 0.98
CA ARG A 245 -14.54 -9.37 1.49
C ARG A 245 -14.38 -7.96 0.93
N VAL A 246 -15.46 -7.43 0.35
CA VAL A 246 -15.52 -6.05 -0.16
C VAL A 246 -16.60 -5.30 0.59
N ASP A 247 -16.22 -4.19 1.19
CA ASP A 247 -17.01 -3.37 2.09
C ASP A 247 -17.67 -4.21 3.20
N LYS A 248 -18.94 -3.94 3.49
CA LYS A 248 -19.73 -4.68 4.49
C LYS A 248 -20.35 -5.96 3.92
N SER A 249 -20.02 -6.36 2.70
CA SER A 249 -20.58 -7.56 2.05
C SER A 249 -20.15 -8.84 2.76
N ALA A 250 -20.93 -9.91 2.56
CA ALA A 250 -20.54 -11.24 2.99
C ALA A 250 -19.26 -11.70 2.27
N ALA A 251 -18.41 -12.41 3.01
CA ALA A 251 -17.20 -13.03 2.49
C ALA A 251 -17.51 -13.99 1.33
N VAL A 252 -16.58 -14.08 0.38
CA VAL A 252 -16.57 -15.05 -0.71
C VAL A 252 -15.31 -15.87 -0.57
N GLU A 253 -15.45 -17.19 -0.58
CA GLU A 253 -14.32 -18.10 -0.47
C GLU A 253 -14.04 -18.77 -1.81
N GLY A 254 -12.81 -19.25 -1.96
CA GLY A 254 -12.43 -20.13 -3.05
C GLY A 254 -11.12 -20.84 -2.75
N MET A 255 -10.78 -21.83 -3.55
CA MET A 255 -9.64 -22.70 -3.30
C MET A 255 -8.76 -22.81 -4.54
N ALA A 256 -7.44 -22.81 -4.34
CA ALA A 256 -6.48 -23.07 -5.41
C ALA A 256 -6.56 -24.54 -5.87
N LYS A 257 -6.22 -24.77 -7.13
CA LYS A 257 -6.20 -26.12 -7.71
C LYS A 257 -4.99 -26.90 -7.21
N GLY A 258 -5.04 -28.23 -7.39
CA GLY A 258 -3.95 -29.14 -7.03
C GLY A 258 -3.70 -29.25 -5.52
N ALA A 259 -2.57 -29.83 -5.13
CA ALA A 259 -2.26 -30.19 -3.75
C ALA A 259 -1.29 -29.23 -3.04
N TYR A 260 -0.60 -28.37 -3.78
CA TYR A 260 0.36 -27.42 -3.21
C TYR A 260 -0.35 -26.36 -2.36
N ASN A 261 0.24 -26.05 -1.20
CA ASN A 261 -0.32 -25.11 -0.21
C ASN A 261 0.63 -23.93 0.11
N GLN A 262 1.85 -23.97 -0.42
CA GLN A 262 2.87 -22.94 -0.22
C GLN A 262 2.91 -22.00 -1.42
N LEU A 263 3.04 -20.70 -1.14
CA LEU A 263 3.18 -19.65 -2.16
C LEU A 263 4.63 -19.17 -2.18
N THR A 264 5.32 -19.38 -3.29
CA THR A 264 6.71 -18.97 -3.47
C THR A 264 6.80 -17.74 -4.36
N LEU A 265 7.22 -16.60 -3.79
CA LEU A 265 7.38 -15.35 -4.51
C LEU A 265 8.84 -14.89 -4.47
N THR A 266 9.37 -14.42 -5.59
CA THR A 266 10.77 -13.99 -5.72
C THR A 266 10.91 -12.62 -6.38
N LEU A 267 9.89 -12.20 -7.13
CA LEU A 267 9.82 -10.86 -7.72
C LEU A 267 9.38 -9.82 -6.70
N ASP A 268 9.43 -8.56 -7.11
CA ASP A 268 8.98 -7.41 -6.35
C ASP A 268 7.45 -7.30 -6.30
N LEU A 269 6.95 -6.59 -5.29
CA LEU A 269 5.54 -6.30 -5.10
C LEU A 269 5.18 -5.04 -5.86
N PHE A 270 4.08 -5.07 -6.59
CA PHE A 270 3.56 -3.94 -7.35
C PHE A 270 2.15 -3.55 -6.91
N ILE A 271 1.93 -2.25 -6.71
CA ILE A 271 0.64 -1.66 -6.36
C ILE A 271 0.19 -0.73 -7.48
N GLY A 272 -1.08 -0.86 -7.89
CA GLY A 272 -1.74 -0.01 -8.88
C GLY A 272 -1.34 -0.21 -10.34
N GLY A 273 -0.28 -0.96 -10.65
CA GLY A 273 0.11 -1.26 -12.03
C GLY A 273 1.42 -2.03 -12.10
N HIS A 274 1.87 -2.36 -13.32
CA HIS A 274 3.15 -3.04 -13.54
C HIS A 274 3.90 -2.35 -14.68
N ARG A 275 5.24 -2.34 -14.64
CA ARG A 275 6.08 -1.75 -15.70
C ARG A 275 5.88 -2.38 -17.08
N ASN A 276 5.49 -3.66 -17.09
CA ASN A 276 5.27 -4.45 -18.28
C ASN A 276 4.32 -5.62 -17.99
N PHE A 277 3.11 -5.62 -18.56
CA PHE A 277 2.12 -6.67 -18.31
C PHE A 277 2.47 -8.03 -18.96
N ASP A 278 3.49 -8.08 -19.83
CA ASP A 278 4.04 -9.35 -20.32
C ASP A 278 4.98 -10.03 -19.34
N GLU A 279 5.34 -9.39 -18.22
CA GLU A 279 6.04 -10.02 -17.09
C GLU A 279 5.07 -10.59 -16.04
N VAL A 280 3.77 -10.30 -16.18
CA VAL A 280 2.74 -10.73 -15.25
C VAL A 280 2.26 -12.14 -15.59
N ALA A 281 2.10 -12.97 -14.55
CA ALA A 281 1.65 -14.34 -14.67
C ALA A 281 0.37 -14.44 -15.51
N LYS A 282 0.38 -15.31 -16.53
CA LYS A 282 -0.73 -15.42 -17.51
C LYS A 282 -2.08 -15.69 -16.83
N ASN A 283 -2.06 -16.50 -15.76
CA ASN A 283 -3.24 -16.89 -15.00
C ASN A 283 -3.78 -15.78 -14.08
N ALA A 284 -3.01 -14.72 -13.82
CA ALA A 284 -3.47 -13.54 -13.09
C ALA A 284 -4.50 -12.73 -13.90
N ARG A 285 -4.48 -12.84 -15.24
CA ARG A 285 -5.39 -12.12 -16.16
C ARG A 285 -5.42 -10.60 -15.99
N LEU A 286 -4.32 -10.03 -15.50
CA LEU A 286 -4.13 -8.58 -15.40
C LEU A 286 -3.50 -8.08 -16.69
N THR A 287 -4.06 -7.03 -17.28
CA THR A 287 -3.62 -6.48 -18.58
C THR A 287 -3.54 -4.96 -18.60
N LYS A 288 -4.01 -4.29 -17.54
CA LYS A 288 -4.09 -2.83 -17.44
C LYS A 288 -3.76 -2.39 -16.03
N ALA A 289 -3.10 -1.25 -15.90
CA ALA A 289 -2.90 -0.61 -14.60
C ALA A 289 -4.21 0.01 -14.11
N PHE A 290 -4.31 0.18 -12.80
CA PHE A 290 -5.44 0.77 -12.13
C PHE A 290 -5.53 2.28 -12.38
N LYS A 291 -6.77 2.78 -12.45
CA LYS A 291 -7.09 4.19 -12.49
C LYS A 291 -7.92 4.58 -11.28
N GLY A 292 -7.44 5.52 -10.48
CA GLY A 292 -8.12 6.01 -9.29
C GLY A 292 -7.19 6.18 -8.10
N CYS A 293 -7.74 6.16 -6.89
CA CYS A 293 -6.99 6.40 -5.66
C CYS A 293 -6.72 5.12 -4.89
N ILE A 294 -5.55 5.00 -4.27
CA ILE A 294 -5.28 3.98 -3.23
C ILE A 294 -4.80 4.70 -1.99
N GLN A 295 -5.61 4.71 -0.92
CA GLN A 295 -5.36 5.47 0.31
C GLN A 295 -4.63 4.64 1.36
N LYS A 296 -4.85 3.33 1.38
CA LYS A 296 -4.37 2.44 2.44
C LYS A 296 -4.03 1.07 1.87
N VAL A 297 -2.89 0.52 2.28
CA VAL A 297 -2.50 -0.88 2.07
C VAL A 297 -1.91 -1.41 3.38
N ILE A 298 -2.46 -2.49 3.90
CA ILE A 298 -1.95 -3.22 5.06
C ILE A 298 -1.69 -4.65 4.62
N ILE A 299 -0.51 -5.19 4.91
CA ILE A 299 -0.12 -6.56 4.53
C ILE A 299 0.35 -7.29 5.78
N ASN A 300 -0.29 -8.43 6.09
CA ASN A 300 -0.08 -9.19 7.33
C ASN A 300 -0.04 -8.25 8.53
N GLU A 301 -1.05 -7.38 8.57
CA GLU A 301 -1.26 -6.35 9.57
C GLU A 301 -0.26 -5.21 9.50
N LYS A 302 0.91 -5.30 8.86
CA LYS A 302 1.85 -4.17 8.71
C LYS A 302 1.35 -3.14 7.69
N PRO A 303 1.15 -1.86 8.06
CA PRO A 303 0.84 -0.80 7.11
C PRO A 303 2.03 -0.59 6.16
N LEU A 304 1.74 -0.54 4.87
CA LEU A 304 2.74 -0.20 3.86
C LEU A 304 2.82 1.31 3.74
N LYS A 305 3.99 1.91 3.99
CA LYS A 305 4.19 3.34 3.75
C LYS A 305 4.35 3.53 2.25
N MET A 306 3.25 3.84 1.58
CA MET A 306 3.14 3.86 0.11
C MET A 306 4.22 4.69 -0.61
N LEU A 307 4.80 5.69 0.06
CA LEU A 307 5.84 6.55 -0.48
C LEU A 307 7.21 6.21 0.11
N ASP A 308 7.33 6.16 1.44
CA ASP A 308 8.61 5.94 2.12
C ASP A 308 9.20 4.54 1.89
N ASP A 309 8.35 3.51 1.79
CA ASP A 309 8.80 2.12 1.60
C ASP A 309 8.96 1.78 0.10
N ALA A 310 8.56 2.66 -0.81
CA ALA A 310 8.60 2.39 -2.25
C ALA A 310 10.03 2.41 -2.79
N LEU A 311 10.41 1.37 -3.51
CA LEU A 311 11.68 1.31 -4.25
C LEU A 311 11.69 2.28 -5.42
N THR A 312 10.54 2.39 -6.11
CA THR A 312 10.31 3.35 -7.19
C THR A 312 8.81 3.52 -7.42
N GLY A 313 8.45 4.62 -8.07
CA GLY A 313 7.09 4.93 -8.46
C GLY A 313 7.07 5.71 -9.77
N VAL A 314 6.04 5.45 -10.57
CA VAL A 314 5.82 6.12 -11.86
C VAL A 314 4.41 6.68 -11.92
N ASN A 315 4.30 7.94 -12.39
CA ASN A 315 3.05 8.64 -12.64
C ASN A 315 2.10 8.66 -11.43
N ILE A 316 2.65 8.84 -10.23
CA ILE A 316 1.86 8.93 -9.00
C ILE A 316 1.63 10.40 -8.67
N ASP A 317 0.37 10.81 -8.67
CA ASP A 317 -0.05 12.16 -8.33
C ASP A 317 -0.91 12.17 -7.05
N ASN A 318 -1.40 13.32 -6.62
CA ASN A 318 -2.41 13.44 -5.58
C ASN A 318 -3.81 13.14 -6.11
N CYS A 319 -4.56 12.38 -5.33
CA CYS A 319 -6.00 12.33 -5.49
C CYS A 319 -6.65 13.62 -5.03
N ASN A 320 -7.81 13.94 -5.61
CA ASN A 320 -8.67 14.99 -5.07
C ASN A 320 -9.20 14.55 -3.70
N HIS A 321 -8.51 15.00 -2.65
CA HIS A 321 -8.76 14.66 -1.25
C HIS A 321 -8.41 15.88 -0.37
N PRO A 322 -9.17 16.15 0.71
CA PRO A 322 -8.93 17.32 1.56
C PRO A 322 -7.48 17.49 2.04
N CYS A 323 -6.77 16.40 2.38
CA CYS A 323 -5.37 16.47 2.79
C CYS A 323 -4.43 17.13 1.78
N SER A 324 -4.72 17.08 0.48
CA SER A 324 -3.92 17.76 -0.54
C SER A 324 -3.98 19.28 -0.43
N GLY A 325 -5.04 19.82 0.20
CA GLY A 325 -5.16 21.23 0.57
C GLY A 325 -4.49 21.60 1.90
N GLN A 326 -3.74 20.67 2.51
CA GLN A 326 -3.03 20.87 3.78
C GLN A 326 -3.90 21.49 4.90
N PRO A 327 -5.03 20.86 5.27
CA PRO A 327 -6.01 21.46 6.17
C PRO A 327 -5.53 21.54 7.62
N CYS A 328 -4.51 20.76 7.99
CA CYS A 328 -3.97 20.73 9.36
C CYS A 328 -2.93 21.82 9.54
N LEU A 329 -3.25 22.81 10.39
CA LEU A 329 -2.42 23.97 10.67
C LEU A 329 -1.33 23.66 11.70
N ASN A 330 -0.42 24.63 11.89
CA ASN A 330 0.58 24.63 12.96
C ASN A 330 1.49 23.37 13.00
N GLY A 331 1.75 22.75 11.85
CA GLY A 331 2.55 21.52 11.76
C GLY A 331 1.77 20.24 12.07
N GLY A 332 0.44 20.31 12.09
CA GLY A 332 -0.43 19.13 12.22
C GLY A 332 -0.29 18.17 11.04
N ARG A 333 -0.37 16.87 11.33
CA ARG A 333 -0.33 15.82 10.31
C ARG A 333 -1.73 15.47 9.84
N CYS A 334 -1.98 15.56 8.54
CA CYS A 334 -3.25 15.14 7.95
C CYS A 334 -3.31 13.61 7.81
N LEU A 335 -4.33 13.00 8.41
CA LEU A 335 -4.63 11.57 8.30
C LEU A 335 -5.83 11.39 7.37
N PRO A 336 -5.64 10.84 6.17
CA PRO A 336 -6.73 10.68 5.21
C PRO A 336 -7.71 9.58 5.66
N MET A 337 -9.02 9.85 5.51
CA MET A 337 -10.11 8.98 5.97
C MET A 337 -11.23 8.93 4.92
N LYS A 338 -11.10 8.07 3.90
CA LYS A 338 -11.99 8.02 2.73
C LYS A 338 -12.12 9.42 2.12
N ASP A 339 -13.32 10.03 2.11
CA ASP A 339 -13.53 11.40 1.61
C ASP A 339 -13.24 12.50 2.64
N THR A 340 -12.96 12.11 3.89
CA THR A 340 -12.73 13.01 5.02
C THR A 340 -11.28 12.94 5.49
N TYR A 341 -10.95 13.69 6.52
CA TYR A 341 -9.63 13.65 7.13
C TYR A 341 -9.75 13.85 8.64
N LYS A 342 -8.67 13.50 9.34
CA LYS A 342 -8.47 13.86 10.74
C LYS A 342 -7.08 14.47 10.88
N CYS A 343 -6.97 15.54 11.65
CA CYS A 343 -5.65 16.08 11.98
C CYS A 343 -5.08 15.41 13.24
N SER A 344 -3.78 15.13 13.19
CA SER A 344 -3.00 14.81 14.37
C SER A 344 -2.23 16.06 14.81
N CYS A 345 -2.65 16.65 15.91
CA CYS A 345 -2.18 17.97 16.33
C CYS A 345 -0.94 17.87 17.22
N PRO A 346 0.11 18.69 16.97
CA PRO A 346 1.28 18.73 17.83
C PRO A 346 0.94 19.32 19.20
N ILE A 347 1.80 19.06 20.20
CA ILE A 347 1.61 19.59 21.56
C ILE A 347 1.40 21.11 21.53
N GLY A 348 0.33 21.57 22.18
CA GLY A 348 -0.01 22.99 22.32
C GLY A 348 -1.03 23.50 21.30
N PHE A 349 -1.49 22.64 20.38
CA PHE A 349 -2.55 22.93 19.44
C PHE A 349 -3.68 21.89 19.51
N ASP A 350 -4.91 22.33 19.31
CA ASP A 350 -6.10 21.49 19.31
C ASP A 350 -7.17 21.96 18.30
N ASN A 351 -8.39 21.44 18.45
CA ASN A 351 -9.50 21.57 17.49
C ASN A 351 -9.28 20.76 16.19
N SER A 352 -10.24 20.81 15.27
CA SER A 352 -10.35 19.87 14.14
C SER A 352 -9.19 19.97 13.15
N ASN A 353 -8.63 21.17 12.99
CA ASN A 353 -7.55 21.50 12.05
C ASN A 353 -6.27 21.94 12.77
N CYS A 354 -6.14 21.73 14.08
CA CYS A 354 -5.00 22.18 14.88
C CYS A 354 -4.80 23.71 14.86
N GLU A 355 -5.88 24.47 14.65
CA GLU A 355 -5.88 25.92 14.50
C GLU A 355 -5.75 26.65 15.84
N ASP A 356 -6.30 26.06 16.89
CA ASP A 356 -6.38 26.70 18.20
C ASP A 356 -5.13 26.42 19.03
N ARG A 357 -4.63 27.47 19.68
CA ARG A 357 -3.56 27.35 20.68
C ARG A 357 -4.19 27.02 22.03
N ILE A 358 -3.72 25.95 22.66
CA ILE A 358 -4.16 25.55 24.01
C ILE A 358 -3.76 26.63 25.04
N ALA A 359 -2.55 27.17 24.93
CA ALA A 359 -2.11 28.31 25.73
C ALA A 359 -2.60 29.63 25.09
N ARG A 360 -3.81 30.07 25.43
CA ARG A 360 -4.38 31.33 24.95
C ARG A 360 -3.81 32.55 25.69
N TYR A 361 -2.71 33.20 25.28
CA TYR A 361 -2.38 34.52 25.85
C TYR A 361 -1.69 35.58 24.98
N ARG A 362 -1.89 36.82 25.45
CA ARG A 362 -1.69 38.17 24.90
C ARG A 362 -0.25 38.61 24.54
N TYR A 363 0.81 37.83 24.81
CA TYR A 363 2.20 38.29 24.61
C TYR A 363 3.15 37.18 24.13
N ARG A 364 3.99 37.52 23.15
CA ARG A 364 4.64 36.61 22.19
C ARG A 364 5.95 35.94 22.62
N TYR A 365 6.39 36.03 23.88
CA TYR A 365 7.82 35.84 24.21
C TYR A 365 8.21 34.63 25.10
N ARG A 366 7.31 33.72 25.56
CA ARG A 366 7.73 32.50 26.31
C ARG A 366 6.84 31.25 26.12
N PHE A 367 6.80 30.69 24.90
CA PHE A 367 5.95 29.55 24.53
C PHE A 367 6.04 28.32 25.47
N ARG A 368 7.23 27.79 25.79
CA ARG A 368 7.35 26.57 26.63
C ARG A 368 6.91 26.74 28.08
N ARG A 369 7.18 27.91 28.69
CA ARG A 369 6.78 28.16 30.09
C ARG A 369 5.27 28.32 30.20
N GLU A 370 4.65 28.97 29.21
CA GLU A 370 3.20 29.18 29.15
C GLU A 370 2.44 27.89 28.84
N LEU A 371 2.99 27.02 28.00
CA LEU A 371 2.40 25.72 27.71
C LEU A 371 2.34 24.81 28.94
N ARG A 372 3.40 24.83 29.77
CA ARG A 372 3.39 24.15 31.08
C ARG A 372 2.28 24.67 32.00
N SER A 373 1.98 25.97 31.95
CA SER A 373 0.88 26.57 32.71
C SER A 373 -0.50 26.24 32.13
N ALA A 374 -0.61 26.05 30.81
CA ALA A 374 -1.88 25.75 30.14
C ALA A 374 -2.26 24.26 30.21
N ILE A 375 -1.26 23.36 30.20
CA ILE A 375 -1.43 21.91 30.35
C ILE A 375 -0.70 21.50 31.63
N GLU A 376 -1.32 21.76 32.77
CA GLU A 376 -0.78 21.30 34.06
C GLU A 376 -0.84 19.76 34.17
N VAL A 377 -1.96 19.19 33.73
CA VAL A 377 -2.18 17.75 33.68
C VAL A 377 -2.60 17.38 32.26
N PRO A 378 -1.83 16.56 31.52
CA PRO A 378 -2.20 16.12 30.18
C PRO A 378 -3.32 15.08 30.20
N MET A 379 -4.23 15.23 29.24
CA MET A 379 -5.25 14.27 28.86
C MET A 379 -4.89 13.62 27.52
N PHE A 380 -5.14 12.31 27.45
CA PHE A 380 -4.89 11.44 26.32
C PHE A 380 -6.21 10.90 25.78
N THR A 381 -6.28 10.78 24.45
CA THR A 381 -7.52 10.48 23.70
C THR A 381 -7.45 9.12 22.98
N GLY A 382 -6.47 8.28 23.31
CA GLY A 382 -6.25 6.97 22.67
C GLY A 382 -5.44 7.03 21.37
N HIS A 383 -5.33 8.21 20.76
CA HIS A 383 -4.38 8.51 19.68
C HIS A 383 -3.37 9.60 20.09
N SER A 384 -3.26 9.84 21.41
CA SER A 384 -2.36 10.82 21.98
C SER A 384 -1.10 10.14 22.48
N TYR A 385 0.04 10.82 22.40
CA TYR A 385 1.27 10.36 23.03
C TYR A 385 2.17 11.55 23.37
N LEU A 386 3.04 11.37 24.35
CA LEU A 386 4.20 12.20 24.62
C LEU A 386 5.45 11.35 24.42
N LYS A 387 6.40 11.84 23.64
CA LYS A 387 7.68 11.20 23.32
C LYS A 387 8.80 11.86 24.11
N TYR A 388 9.70 11.06 24.65
CA TYR A 388 10.87 11.50 25.39
C TYR A 388 12.13 10.84 24.84
N THR A 389 13.15 11.65 24.61
CA THR A 389 14.48 11.23 24.12
C THR A 389 15.60 11.72 25.04
N ASN A 390 15.26 12.20 26.24
CA ASN A 390 16.23 12.70 27.21
C ASN A 390 17.10 11.53 27.72
N PRO A 391 18.45 11.58 27.56
CA PRO A 391 19.34 10.51 28.00
C PRO A 391 19.20 10.14 29.48
N TYR A 392 18.91 11.10 30.37
CA TYR A 392 18.73 10.83 31.79
C TYR A 392 17.48 9.99 32.08
N MET A 393 16.40 10.21 31.34
CA MET A 393 15.19 9.37 31.44
C MET A 393 15.44 7.98 30.84
N LEU A 394 16.10 7.92 29.68
CA LEU A 394 16.41 6.67 29.00
C LEU A 394 17.30 5.77 29.86
N GLN A 395 18.34 6.31 30.50
CA GLN A 395 19.23 5.54 31.37
C GLN A 395 18.53 4.92 32.58
N ARG A 396 17.49 5.57 33.12
CA ARG A 396 16.70 5.07 34.26
C ARG A 396 15.72 3.96 33.87
N MET A 397 15.31 3.94 32.60
CA MET A 397 14.39 2.93 32.06
C MET A 397 15.09 1.81 31.28
N LYS A 398 16.43 1.84 31.18
CA LYS A 398 17.28 0.77 30.63
C LYS A 398 18.07 0.08 31.74
N GLY A 399 18.62 -1.11 31.48
CA GLY A 399 19.52 -1.80 32.41
C GLY A 399 18.83 -2.90 33.22
N SER A 400 19.30 -3.19 34.44
CA SER A 400 18.80 -4.30 35.26
C SER A 400 17.67 -3.93 36.20
N THR A 401 17.50 -2.65 36.53
CA THR A 401 16.47 -2.18 37.45
C THR A 401 15.64 -1.07 36.83
N ASN A 402 14.36 -1.02 37.18
CA ASN A 402 13.45 0.06 36.78
C ASN A 402 12.49 0.36 37.93
N ASP A 403 12.21 1.64 38.15
CA ASP A 403 11.19 2.11 39.10
C ASP A 403 10.40 3.20 38.38
N LEU A 404 9.08 3.02 38.29
CA LEU A 404 8.18 3.97 37.65
C LEU A 404 6.92 4.13 38.51
N LEU A 405 6.69 5.36 38.95
CA LEU A 405 5.49 5.77 39.67
C LEU A 405 4.69 6.72 38.80
N LEU A 406 3.39 6.46 38.67
CA LEU A 406 2.45 7.22 37.84
C LEU A 406 1.18 7.49 38.64
N LYS A 407 0.56 8.66 38.45
CA LYS A 407 -0.81 8.91 38.90
C LYS A 407 -1.72 9.05 37.68
N VAL A 408 -2.79 8.27 37.62
CA VAL A 408 -3.67 8.20 36.45
C VAL A 408 -5.12 8.38 36.83
N ARG A 409 -5.89 9.03 35.95
CA ARG A 409 -7.36 9.06 36.02
C ARG A 409 -7.92 8.49 34.75
N VAL A 410 -8.47 7.29 34.84
CA VAL A 410 -8.77 6.45 33.68
C VAL A 410 -10.22 6.64 33.23
N THR A 411 -10.42 6.77 31.92
CA THR A 411 -11.75 6.93 31.30
C THR A 411 -12.18 5.71 30.50
N LYS A 412 -11.25 4.97 29.88
CA LYS A 412 -11.54 3.73 29.14
C LYS A 412 -10.76 2.53 29.69
N PRO A 413 -11.33 1.31 29.59
CA PRO A 413 -10.78 0.12 30.23
C PRO A 413 -9.50 -0.45 29.59
N ASP A 414 -9.17 -0.05 28.36
CA ASP A 414 -8.04 -0.60 27.60
C ASP A 414 -7.17 0.55 27.07
N GLY A 415 -5.85 0.31 27.03
CA GLY A 415 -4.89 1.24 26.42
C GLY A 415 -3.52 1.23 27.09
N VAL A 416 -2.48 1.60 26.34
CA VAL A 416 -1.10 1.67 26.86
C VAL A 416 -0.81 3.03 27.50
N ILE A 417 -0.32 3.01 28.74
CA ILE A 417 0.03 4.19 29.56
C ILE A 417 1.50 4.55 29.40
N PHE A 418 2.39 3.56 29.39
CA PHE A 418 3.83 3.75 29.27
C PHE A 418 4.40 2.70 28.32
N TRP A 419 5.32 3.11 27.45
CA TRP A 419 6.02 2.22 26.54
C TRP A 419 7.49 2.61 26.39
N ALA A 420 8.38 1.66 26.64
CA ALA A 420 9.79 1.72 26.26
C ALA A 420 10.12 0.41 25.53
N GLY A 421 10.58 0.49 24.29
CA GLY A 421 10.81 -0.70 23.46
C GLY A 421 11.84 -0.45 22.37
N GLU A 422 12.24 -1.50 21.67
CA GLU A 422 13.02 -1.39 20.43
C GLU A 422 12.22 -0.63 19.33
N LYS A 423 12.94 0.07 18.45
CA LYS A 423 12.34 0.87 17.36
C LYS A 423 11.58 -0.01 16.37
N GLU A 424 12.11 -1.18 16.06
CA GLU A 424 11.45 -2.21 15.24
C GLU A 424 11.16 -3.42 16.12
N MET A 425 9.98 -3.43 16.73
CA MET A 425 9.62 -4.46 17.68
C MET A 425 9.56 -5.85 17.03
N THR A 426 10.25 -6.82 17.62
CA THR A 426 10.12 -8.24 17.28
C THR A 426 9.48 -8.99 18.44
N THR A 427 9.07 -10.25 18.24
CA THR A 427 8.52 -11.07 19.34
C THR A 427 9.53 -11.30 20.47
N MET A 428 10.82 -11.20 20.16
CA MET A 428 11.93 -11.33 21.11
C MET A 428 12.50 -9.97 21.53
N GLY A 429 11.99 -8.86 21.00
CA GLY A 429 12.53 -7.54 21.28
C GLY A 429 12.32 -7.14 22.74
N ASP A 430 13.27 -6.37 23.25
CA ASP A 430 13.24 -5.84 24.61
C ASP A 430 12.19 -4.72 24.72
N TYR A 431 11.32 -4.82 25.72
CA TYR A 431 10.38 -3.76 26.05
C TYR A 431 9.90 -3.82 27.50
N LEU A 432 9.42 -2.68 27.98
CA LEU A 432 8.68 -2.53 29.22
C LEU A 432 7.46 -1.64 28.96
N ALA A 433 6.30 -2.10 29.39
CA ALA A 433 5.04 -1.42 29.18
C ALA A 433 4.16 -1.47 30.44
N VAL A 434 3.47 -0.37 30.71
CA VAL A 434 2.38 -0.31 31.68
C VAL A 434 1.11 0.03 30.91
N GLY A 435 0.04 -0.70 31.14
CA GLY A 435 -1.21 -0.51 30.42
C GLY A 435 -2.42 -1.07 31.14
N LEU A 436 -3.55 -0.98 30.46
CA LEU A 436 -4.86 -1.41 30.95
C LEU A 436 -5.46 -2.47 30.04
N SER A 437 -6.09 -3.48 30.64
CA SER A 437 -6.97 -4.41 29.94
C SER A 437 -8.21 -4.68 30.77
N GLY A 438 -9.40 -4.45 30.22
CA GLY A 438 -10.67 -4.64 30.93
C GLY A 438 -10.82 -3.82 32.22
N GLY A 439 -10.07 -2.71 32.34
CA GLY A 439 -10.03 -1.84 33.53
C GLY A 439 -8.99 -2.22 34.56
N PHE A 440 -8.24 -3.31 34.36
CA PHE A 440 -7.18 -3.77 35.26
C PHE A 440 -5.81 -3.30 34.78
N VAL A 441 -4.97 -2.89 35.72
CA VAL A 441 -3.59 -2.45 35.44
C VAL A 441 -2.71 -3.66 35.24
N HIS A 442 -1.83 -3.60 34.25
CA HIS A 442 -0.81 -4.61 34.05
C HIS A 442 0.56 -4.01 33.72
N LEU A 443 1.60 -4.67 34.21
CA LEU A 443 3.00 -4.49 33.84
C LEU A 443 3.38 -5.62 32.89
N ARG A 444 3.93 -5.28 31.72
CA ARG A 444 4.41 -6.23 30.72
C ARG A 444 5.85 -5.92 30.37
N TYR A 445 6.71 -6.93 30.32
CA TYR A 445 8.07 -6.75 29.81
C TYR A 445 8.63 -8.03 29.20
N ASN A 446 9.57 -7.85 28.28
CA ASN A 446 10.41 -8.90 27.70
C ASN A 446 11.86 -8.41 27.74
N LEU A 447 12.76 -9.32 28.10
CA LEU A 447 14.21 -9.09 28.22
C LEU A 447 14.99 -9.96 27.21
N GLY A 448 14.36 -10.32 26.08
CA GLY A 448 14.96 -11.17 25.05
C GLY A 448 14.71 -12.67 25.20
N SER A 449 13.95 -13.12 26.20
CA SER A 449 13.72 -14.55 26.48
C SER A 449 12.25 -14.94 26.65
N GLY A 450 11.34 -14.01 26.40
CA GLY A 450 9.90 -14.21 26.53
C GLY A 450 9.25 -13.20 27.45
N GLU A 451 7.95 -13.01 27.24
CA GLU A 451 7.14 -12.03 27.95
C GLU A 451 6.71 -12.53 29.33
N VAL A 452 6.60 -11.60 30.27
CA VAL A 452 5.79 -11.74 31.49
C VAL A 452 4.72 -10.65 31.54
N ILE A 453 3.56 -11.01 32.06
CA ILE A 453 2.42 -10.12 32.29
C ILE A 453 2.06 -10.22 33.78
N ILE A 454 2.16 -9.10 34.48
CA ILE A 454 1.81 -8.99 35.90
C ILE A 454 0.58 -8.11 35.98
N SER A 455 -0.57 -8.69 36.34
CA SER A 455 -1.85 -7.99 36.36
C SER A 455 -2.33 -7.77 37.79
N TYR A 456 -2.70 -6.53 38.11
CA TYR A 456 -3.37 -6.19 39.36
C TYR A 456 -4.87 -6.40 39.20
N ASN A 457 -5.40 -7.45 39.85
CA ASN A 457 -6.82 -7.82 39.77
C ASN A 457 -7.63 -7.41 41.02
N GLY A 458 -7.05 -6.65 41.95
CA GLY A 458 -7.71 -6.28 43.21
C GLY A 458 -8.86 -5.27 43.03
N SER A 459 -8.75 -4.39 42.03
CA SER A 459 -9.78 -3.41 41.68
C SER A 459 -9.60 -2.95 40.24
N LYS A 460 -10.67 -2.40 39.67
CA LYS A 460 -10.63 -1.70 38.38
C LYS A 460 -10.30 -0.23 38.61
N VAL A 461 -9.53 0.37 37.70
CA VAL A 461 -9.11 1.78 37.80
C VAL A 461 -9.89 2.72 36.87
N ASN A 462 -10.77 2.18 36.02
CA ASN A 462 -11.59 2.95 35.07
C ASN A 462 -12.88 3.53 35.71
N ASP A 463 -12.76 4.03 36.94
CA ASP A 463 -13.86 4.59 37.74
C ASP A 463 -13.90 6.13 37.73
N HIS A 464 -13.11 6.75 36.84
CA HIS A 464 -12.90 8.20 36.73
C HIS A 464 -12.24 8.85 37.97
N ARG A 465 -11.65 8.07 38.89
CA ARG A 465 -10.90 8.57 40.03
C ARG A 465 -9.39 8.48 39.77
N TRP A 466 -8.64 9.19 40.61
CA TRP A 466 -7.19 9.17 40.57
C TRP A 466 -6.67 7.93 41.27
N HIS A 467 -5.82 7.18 40.58
CA HIS A 467 -5.11 6.02 41.10
C HIS A 467 -3.60 6.23 41.00
N ARG A 468 -2.84 5.71 41.96
CA ARG A 468 -1.38 5.64 41.90
C ARG A 468 -0.96 4.24 41.49
N ILE A 469 -0.14 4.15 40.45
CA ILE A 469 0.43 2.90 39.93
C ILE A 469 1.93 2.96 40.18
N HIS A 470 2.45 2.03 40.97
CA HIS A 470 3.89 1.87 41.19
C HIS A 470 4.34 0.55 40.60
N VAL A 471 5.24 0.61 39.62
CA VAL A 471 5.88 -0.58 39.05
C VAL A 471 7.37 -0.55 39.35
N ARG A 472 7.89 -1.71 39.74
CA ARG A 472 9.32 -1.92 39.97
C ARG A 472 9.76 -3.17 39.23
N ARG A 473 10.99 -3.16 38.74
CA ARG A 473 11.65 -4.35 38.22
C ARG A 473 13.05 -4.39 38.79
N ASP A 474 13.41 -5.54 39.35
CA ASP A 474 14.77 -5.88 39.72
C ASP A 474 15.17 -7.17 39.01
N GLU A 475 16.08 -7.04 38.06
CA GLU A 475 16.48 -8.07 37.11
C GLU A 475 15.25 -8.71 36.44
N ARG A 476 14.95 -9.97 36.75
CA ARG A 476 13.83 -10.70 36.16
C ARG A 476 12.52 -10.50 36.90
N VAL A 477 12.57 -10.03 38.15
CA VAL A 477 11.40 -9.94 39.03
C VAL A 477 10.78 -8.55 38.86
N GLY A 478 9.52 -8.52 38.48
CA GLY A 478 8.72 -7.31 38.40
C GLY A 478 7.69 -7.31 39.51
N SER A 479 7.31 -6.13 39.96
CA SER A 479 6.22 -5.93 40.91
C SER A 479 5.34 -4.76 40.49
N LEU A 480 4.05 -4.88 40.78
CA LEU A 480 3.00 -3.93 40.47
C LEU A 480 2.16 -3.70 41.71
N GLU A 481 1.98 -2.43 42.07
CA GLU A 481 1.16 -1.98 43.18
C GLU A 481 0.22 -0.87 42.70
N VAL A 482 -1.03 -0.90 43.17
CA VAL A 482 -2.05 0.11 42.88
C VAL A 482 -2.57 0.67 44.20
N ASP A 483 -2.56 2.00 44.35
CA ASP A 483 -3.04 2.76 45.50
C ASP A 483 -2.48 2.36 46.88
N GLY A 484 -1.25 1.85 46.94
CA GLY A 484 -0.69 1.41 48.23
C GLY A 484 -1.27 0.09 48.72
N MET A 485 -2.00 -0.64 47.88
CA MET A 485 -2.65 -1.90 48.22
C MET A 485 -1.69 -3.09 48.02
N THR A 486 -2.23 -4.28 47.74
CA THR A 486 -1.44 -5.50 47.60
C THR A 486 -0.44 -5.43 46.45
N LEU A 487 0.83 -5.69 46.77
CA LEU A 487 1.90 -5.89 45.79
C LEU A 487 1.67 -7.22 45.04
N VAL A 488 1.70 -7.17 43.72
CA VAL A 488 1.65 -8.36 42.86
C VAL A 488 3.00 -8.50 42.15
N GLU A 489 3.58 -9.69 42.21
CA GLU A 489 4.89 -9.98 41.61
C GLU A 489 4.80 -10.99 40.46
N GLY A 490 5.79 -10.94 39.58
CA GLY A 490 5.99 -11.92 38.53
C GLY A 490 7.44 -11.93 38.05
N LYS A 491 7.80 -12.97 37.28
CA LYS A 491 9.18 -13.17 36.83
C LYS A 491 9.22 -13.50 35.35
N SER A 492 10.06 -12.78 34.59
CA SER A 492 10.28 -13.09 33.17
C SER A 492 10.97 -14.45 32.99
N PRO A 493 10.65 -15.21 31.92
CA PRO A 493 11.31 -16.47 31.60
C PRO A 493 12.78 -16.29 31.17
N GLY A 494 13.51 -17.40 31.05
CA GLY A 494 14.91 -17.40 30.59
C GLY A 494 15.94 -16.98 31.63
N SER A 495 17.11 -16.52 31.19
CA SER A 495 18.23 -16.10 32.05
C SER A 495 18.61 -14.61 31.91
N LEU A 496 18.09 -13.93 30.88
CA LEU A 496 18.39 -12.53 30.60
C LEU A 496 17.77 -11.61 31.64
N LYS A 497 18.52 -10.57 32.03
CA LYS A 497 18.20 -9.64 33.14
C LYS A 497 18.20 -8.18 32.72
N GLN A 498 18.83 -7.85 31.61
CA GLN A 498 18.98 -6.48 31.14
C GLN A 498 17.85 -6.14 30.17
N LEU A 499 17.35 -4.91 30.29
CA LEU A 499 16.38 -4.32 29.40
C LEU A 499 17.09 -3.33 28.48
N ASN A 500 17.15 -3.65 27.18
CA ASN A 500 17.87 -2.91 26.15
C ASN A 500 16.89 -2.30 25.13
N THR A 501 16.15 -1.29 25.56
CA THR A 501 15.19 -0.59 24.69
C THR A 501 15.88 0.41 23.76
N GLY A 502 15.13 0.93 22.78
CA GLY A 502 15.56 2.01 21.90
C GLY A 502 15.74 3.35 22.61
N ASP A 503 15.96 4.41 21.84
CA ASP A 503 16.29 5.74 22.38
C ASP A 503 15.05 6.64 22.58
N GLU A 504 13.90 6.01 22.78
CA GLU A 504 12.60 6.67 22.83
C GLU A 504 11.72 6.02 23.91
N ILE A 505 11.11 6.85 24.76
CA ILE A 505 10.06 6.46 25.70
C ILE A 505 8.78 7.19 25.31
N TYR A 506 7.66 6.51 25.44
CA TYR A 506 6.35 7.07 25.19
C TYR A 506 5.43 6.97 26.41
N ILE A 507 4.68 8.05 26.66
CA ILE A 507 3.64 8.13 27.71
C ILE A 507 2.29 8.43 27.06
N GLY A 508 1.27 7.69 27.48
CA GLY A 508 -0.14 7.78 27.09
C GLY A 508 -0.51 7.12 25.76
N GLY A 509 0.46 6.66 24.98
CA GLY A 509 0.27 6.04 23.67
C GLY A 509 1.61 5.93 22.97
N LEU A 510 1.60 5.63 21.67
CA LEU A 510 2.77 5.69 20.79
C LEU A 510 2.29 5.78 19.32
N PRO A 511 3.15 6.21 18.38
CA PRO A 511 2.83 6.12 16.96
C PRO A 511 2.45 4.69 16.56
N ASP A 512 1.34 4.54 15.83
CA ASP A 512 0.84 3.26 15.31
C ASP A 512 0.79 2.12 16.37
N VAL A 513 0.12 2.40 17.49
CA VAL A 513 0.04 1.54 18.70
C VAL A 513 -0.10 0.05 18.40
N VAL A 514 -1.03 -0.33 17.51
CA VAL A 514 -1.28 -1.73 17.15
C VAL A 514 -0.01 -2.40 16.63
N HIS A 515 0.73 -1.73 15.75
CA HIS A 515 1.91 -2.30 15.10
C HIS A 515 3.15 -2.19 15.97
N ALA A 516 3.40 -1.00 16.51
CA ALA A 516 4.56 -0.75 17.34
C ALA A 516 4.56 -1.60 18.62
N SER A 517 3.37 -2.01 19.09
CA SER A 517 3.23 -2.92 20.24
C SER A 517 3.06 -4.40 19.88
N LEU A 518 3.11 -4.80 18.61
CA LEU A 518 2.77 -6.16 18.16
C LEU A 518 1.40 -6.64 18.71
N LYS A 519 0.39 -5.77 18.62
CA LYS A 519 -1.01 -5.99 19.00
C LYS A 519 -1.20 -6.27 20.49
N LYS A 520 -0.20 -5.93 21.31
CA LYS A 520 -0.35 -5.95 22.78
C LYS A 520 -1.40 -4.95 23.23
N TYR A 521 -1.58 -3.86 22.46
CA TYR A 521 -2.57 -2.83 22.68
C TYR A 521 -3.22 -2.42 21.35
N GLU A 522 -4.52 -2.11 21.38
CA GLU A 522 -5.26 -1.63 20.22
C GLU A 522 -5.30 -0.09 20.13
N SER A 523 -5.08 0.59 21.25
CA SER A 523 -5.11 2.04 21.36
C SER A 523 -4.19 2.55 22.47
N GLY A 524 -3.89 3.85 22.45
CA GLY A 524 -3.25 4.54 23.56
C GLY A 524 -4.20 4.66 24.75
N PHE A 525 -3.67 5.12 25.87
CA PHE A 525 -4.43 5.46 27.07
C PHE A 525 -5.48 6.56 26.78
N ILE A 526 -6.66 6.42 27.42
CA ILE A 526 -7.71 7.43 27.41
C ILE A 526 -8.00 7.83 28.86
N GLY A 527 -7.60 9.05 29.21
CA GLY A 527 -7.64 9.56 30.58
C GLY A 527 -6.57 10.61 30.82
N CYS A 528 -6.27 10.90 32.09
CA CYS A 528 -5.25 11.88 32.47
C CYS A 528 -4.08 11.21 33.19
N ILE A 529 -2.87 11.74 32.98
CA ILE A 529 -1.65 11.27 33.65
C ILE A 529 -1.00 12.45 34.37
N ALA A 530 -0.64 12.26 35.63
CA ALA A 530 0.03 13.24 36.48
C ALA A 530 1.13 12.56 37.33
N GLU A 531 1.95 13.37 38.02
CA GLU A 531 2.91 12.91 39.03
C GLU A 531 3.79 11.71 38.57
N VAL A 532 4.45 11.83 37.41
CA VAL A 532 5.33 10.76 36.89
C VAL A 532 6.73 10.86 37.50
N THR A 533 7.21 9.76 38.09
CA THR A 533 8.56 9.66 38.67
C THR A 533 9.29 8.43 38.11
N MET A 534 10.55 8.59 37.72
CA MET A 534 11.42 7.54 37.16
C MET A 534 12.66 7.31 38.02
N GLY A 535 13.02 6.05 38.28
CA GLY A 535 14.22 5.69 39.02
C GLY A 535 14.24 6.25 40.46
N THR A 536 13.08 6.27 41.13
CA THR A 536 12.81 6.72 42.52
C THR A 536 12.77 8.24 42.79
N ASP A 537 13.55 9.06 42.07
CA ASP A 537 13.75 10.48 42.40
C ASP A 537 13.48 11.45 41.25
N TYR A 538 13.51 10.98 39.99
CA TYR A 538 13.37 11.86 38.83
C TYR A 538 11.92 12.16 38.52
N ARG A 539 11.44 13.34 38.94
CA ARG A 539 10.10 13.84 38.59
C ARG A 539 10.09 14.37 37.15
N VAL A 540 9.25 13.79 36.31
CA VAL A 540 9.15 14.13 34.89
C VAL A 540 8.25 15.35 34.71
N ASP A 541 8.77 16.41 34.09
CA ASP A 541 7.92 17.47 33.54
C ASP A 541 7.31 17.01 32.21
N LEU A 542 6.09 16.47 32.29
CA LEU A 542 5.41 15.79 31.18
C LEU A 542 5.35 16.64 29.91
N ILE A 543 5.14 17.94 30.03
CA ILE A 543 5.01 18.83 28.86
C ILE A 543 6.35 19.51 28.56
N GLY A 544 7.11 19.87 29.59
CA GLY A 544 8.34 20.61 29.47
C GLY A 544 9.52 19.83 28.92
N GLU A 545 9.56 18.52 29.14
CA GLU A 545 10.65 17.62 28.74
C GLU A 545 10.29 16.72 27.54
N ALA A 546 9.02 16.70 27.11
CA ALA A 546 8.63 16.00 25.89
C ALA A 546 9.38 16.56 24.67
N SER A 547 9.98 15.68 23.88
CA SER A 547 10.64 16.04 22.62
C SER A 547 9.66 16.12 21.46
N ASP A 548 8.55 15.39 21.53
CA ASP A 548 7.41 15.44 20.61
C ASP A 548 6.13 14.96 21.30
N GLY A 549 4.98 15.20 20.70
CA GLY A 549 3.72 14.62 21.15
C GLY A 549 2.54 15.00 20.26
N GLN A 550 1.50 14.18 20.31
CA GLN A 550 0.32 14.35 19.46
C GLN A 550 -0.97 14.30 20.28
N ASN A 551 -1.94 15.13 19.90
CA ASN A 551 -3.31 15.16 20.40
C ASN A 551 -3.41 15.25 21.94
N VAL A 552 -2.48 15.95 22.59
CA VAL A 552 -2.46 16.10 24.06
C VAL A 552 -3.22 17.37 24.44
N GLN A 553 -4.23 17.22 25.30
CA GLN A 553 -5.10 18.30 25.74
C GLN A 553 -4.96 18.54 27.26
N PRO A 554 -5.41 19.69 27.81
CA PRO A 554 -5.57 19.85 29.24
C PRO A 554 -6.60 18.87 29.79
N CYS A 555 -6.28 18.21 30.88
CA CYS A 555 -7.21 17.40 31.64
C CYS A 555 -8.30 18.27 32.26
N SER A 556 -9.56 18.05 31.87
CA SER A 556 -10.69 18.78 32.45
C SER A 556 -10.86 18.41 33.93
N PRO A 557 -11.03 19.35 34.86
CA PRO A 557 -11.51 19.02 36.21
C PRO A 557 -12.87 18.33 36.07
N ALA A 558 -13.05 17.21 36.77
CA ALA A 558 -14.31 16.45 36.73
C ALA A 558 -15.43 17.24 37.40
#